data_AF-A0A380ZM53-F1
#
_entry.id   AF-A0A380ZM53-F1
#
_cell.length_a   1.000
_cell.length_b   1.000
_cell.length_c   1.000
_cell.angle_alpha   90.00
_cell.angle_beta   90.00
_cell.angle_gamma   90.00
#
_symmetry.space_group_name_H-M   'P 1'
#
loop_
_entity.id
_entity.type
_entity.pdbx_description
1 polymer ?
#
loop_
_entity_poly.entity_id
_entity_poly.type
_entity_poly.pdbx_seq_one_letter_code
_entity_poly.pdbx_strand_id
1 'polypeptide(L)'
;MRQESGKIFWGGTVELNTYNTAANVPTEMWVKEGYLLNSAIKVSTDYNARTFSATGQTIAVAPEIWGDSKIVVDVTDGKVLAGAATTPSGMPADSIVFFVNVQGDDTYKIAGFRRTGFPADE
;
A
#
# COMPACT_ATOMS: atom_id res chain seq x y z
N MET A 1 -11.64 8.97 0.15
CA MET A 1 -10.73 8.13 -0.66
C MET A 1 -9.41 8.89 -0.79
N ARG A 2 -8.29 8.34 -0.34
CA ARG A 2 -6.96 8.95 -0.53
C ARG A 2 -6.18 8.06 -1.50
N GLN A 3 -5.78 8.62 -2.64
CA GLN A 3 -4.95 7.93 -3.63
C GLN A 3 -3.48 8.24 -3.37
N GLU A 4 -2.63 7.23 -3.46
CA GLU A 4 -1.18 7.30 -3.31
C GLU A 4 -0.54 6.64 -4.56
N SER A 5 0.58 7.16 -5.05
CA SER A 5 1.35 6.49 -6.10
C SER A 5 2.40 5.63 -5.41
N GLY A 6 2.46 4.33 -5.74
CA GLY A 6 3.45 3.38 -5.22
C GLY A 6 4.48 3.04 -6.30
N LYS A 7 5.76 2.97 -5.96
CA LYS A 7 6.83 2.41 -6.78
C LYS A 7 7.12 0.99 -6.28
N ILE A 8 6.96 0.01 -7.16
CA ILE A 8 7.40 -1.37 -6.92
C ILE A 8 8.78 -1.53 -7.56
N PHE A 9 9.73 -2.15 -6.86
CA PHE A 9 11.13 -2.27 -7.27
C PHE A 9 11.40 -3.10 -8.56
N TRP A 10 10.36 -3.49 -9.30
CA TRP A 10 10.47 -4.27 -10.55
C TRP A 10 9.59 -3.81 -11.72
N GLY A 11 8.78 -2.72 -11.62
CA GLY A 11 7.74 -2.51 -12.65
C GLY A 11 7.12 -1.12 -12.80
N GLY A 12 7.78 -0.05 -12.36
CA GLY A 12 7.28 1.32 -12.56
C GLY A 12 6.33 1.81 -11.45
N THR A 13 5.61 2.88 -11.75
CA THR A 13 4.62 3.50 -10.85
C THR A 13 3.29 2.76 -10.98
N VAL A 14 2.73 2.36 -9.85
CA VAL A 14 1.44 1.66 -9.78
C VAL A 14 0.47 2.43 -8.89
N GLU A 15 -0.82 2.22 -9.12
CA GLU A 15 -1.86 2.80 -8.28
C GLU A 15 -1.90 2.09 -6.91
N LEU A 16 -1.82 2.88 -5.84
CA LEU A 16 -1.97 2.42 -4.46
C LEU A 16 -3.03 3.27 -3.77
N ASN A 17 -4.05 2.66 -3.19
CA ASN A 17 -5.10 3.41 -2.50
C ASN A 17 -5.14 3.04 -1.02
N THR A 18 -5.16 4.05 -0.15
CA THR A 18 -5.45 3.87 1.27
C THR A 18 -6.76 4.56 1.63
N TYR A 19 -7.65 3.87 2.33
CA TYR A 19 -8.97 4.42 2.65
C TYR A 19 -9.58 3.76 3.87
N ASN A 20 -10.44 4.52 4.55
CA ASN A 20 -11.12 4.07 5.76
C ASN A 20 -11.99 2.86 5.46
N THR A 21 -12.14 1.99 6.46
CA THR A 21 -13.19 0.97 6.44
C THR A 21 -14.56 1.64 6.58
N ALA A 22 -15.63 0.90 6.27
CA ALA A 22 -17.00 1.40 6.47
C ALA A 22 -17.31 1.74 7.94
N ALA A 23 -16.61 1.10 8.89
CA ALA A 23 -16.72 1.40 10.31
C ALA A 23 -16.14 2.78 10.67
N ASN A 24 -15.24 3.31 9.82
CA ASN A 24 -14.64 4.64 9.98
C ASN A 24 -13.97 4.85 11.35
N VAL A 25 -13.21 3.86 11.80
CA VAL A 25 -12.46 3.89 13.06
C VAL A 25 -10.96 4.09 12.80
N PRO A 26 -10.21 4.70 13.73
CA PRO A 26 -8.78 5.01 13.53
C PRO A 26 -7.85 3.79 13.68
N THR A 27 -8.39 2.61 13.97
CA THR A 27 -7.63 1.38 14.26
C THR A 27 -7.55 0.43 13.07
N GLU A 28 -8.24 0.73 11.96
CA GLU A 28 -8.17 -0.06 10.74
C GLU A 28 -8.38 0.79 9.48
N MET A 29 -7.73 0.37 8.39
CA MET A 29 -7.96 0.92 7.05
C MET A 29 -7.75 -0.16 5.99
N TRP A 30 -8.17 0.13 4.76
CA TRP A 30 -7.83 -0.66 3.58
C TRP A 30 -6.58 -0.10 2.90
N VAL A 31 -5.72 -1.01 2.44
CA VAL A 31 -4.62 -0.77 1.50
C VAL A 31 -4.91 -1.58 0.24
N LYS A 32 -5.22 -0.92 -0.87
CA LYS A 32 -5.47 -1.55 -2.16
C LYS A 32 -4.29 -1.33 -3.08
N GLU A 33 -3.55 -2.40 -3.34
CA GLU A 33 -2.44 -2.43 -4.28
C GLU A 33 -2.97 -2.89 -5.65
N GLY A 34 -2.71 -2.12 -6.71
CA GLY A 34 -3.38 -2.26 -8.01
C GLY A 34 -2.63 -3.10 -9.06
N TYR A 35 -1.47 -3.68 -8.75
CA TYR A 35 -0.63 -4.36 -9.74
C TYR A 35 -0.26 -5.78 -9.35
N LEU A 36 0.54 -5.97 -8.30
CA LEU A 36 1.06 -7.28 -7.89
C LEU A 36 -0.06 -8.19 -7.35
N LEU A 37 -0.78 -7.69 -6.35
CA LEU A 37 -1.85 -8.39 -5.67
C LEU A 37 -3.20 -8.09 -6.32
N ASN A 38 -3.35 -6.87 -6.87
CA ASN A 38 -4.62 -6.32 -7.38
C ASN A 38 -5.77 -6.50 -6.37
N SER A 39 -5.47 -6.33 -5.09
CA SER A 39 -6.35 -6.67 -3.99
C SER A 39 -6.26 -5.70 -2.82
N ALA A 40 -7.33 -5.67 -2.02
CA ALA A 40 -7.41 -4.85 -0.82
C ALA A 40 -7.06 -5.67 0.42
N ILE A 41 -6.09 -5.17 1.19
CA ILE A 41 -5.63 -5.69 2.47
C ILE A 41 -6.20 -4.80 3.56
N LYS A 42 -6.90 -5.37 4.54
CA LYS A 42 -7.31 -4.62 5.73
C LYS A 42 -6.15 -4.64 6.72
N VAL A 43 -5.62 -3.48 7.06
CA VAL A 43 -4.50 -3.33 7.99
C VAL A 43 -4.97 -2.72 9.30
N SER A 44 -4.38 -3.14 10.41
CA SER A 44 -4.46 -2.44 11.68
C SER A 44 -3.61 -1.17 11.62
N THR A 45 -4.08 -0.11 12.26
CA THR A 45 -3.42 1.20 12.23
C THR A 45 -3.17 1.74 13.63
N ASP A 46 -2.01 2.33 13.84
CA ASP A 46 -1.77 3.31 14.90
C ASP A 46 -1.75 4.70 14.24
N TYR A 47 -2.84 5.43 14.40
CA TYR A 47 -3.01 6.73 13.76
C TYR A 47 -2.02 7.78 14.29
N ASN A 48 -1.63 7.71 15.57
CA ASN A 48 -0.70 8.66 16.17
C ASN A 48 0.73 8.39 15.71
N ALA A 49 1.13 7.12 15.69
CA ALA A 49 2.43 6.71 15.19
C ALA A 49 2.52 6.74 13.65
N ARG A 50 1.38 6.88 12.96
CA ARG A 50 1.24 6.80 11.49
C ARG A 50 1.77 5.49 10.92
N THR A 51 1.54 4.40 11.65
CA THR A 51 2.00 3.07 11.29
C THR A 51 0.84 2.13 11.03
N PHE A 52 1.10 1.07 10.26
CA PHE A 52 0.13 0.05 9.95
C PHE A 52 0.76 -1.31 9.68
N SER A 53 0.00 -2.37 9.92
CA SER A 53 0.45 -3.75 9.73
C SER A 53 -0.74 -4.71 9.60
N ALA A 54 -0.48 -5.91 9.09
CA ALA A 54 -1.41 -7.04 9.08
C ALA A 54 -0.61 -8.34 9.21
N THR A 55 -1.20 -9.35 9.84
CA THR A 55 -0.54 -10.65 10.00
C THR A 55 -1.51 -11.77 9.62
N GLY A 56 -1.06 -12.72 8.82
CA GLY A 56 -1.78 -13.92 8.42
C GLY A 56 -3.09 -13.64 7.68
N GLN A 57 -3.19 -12.52 6.95
CA GLN A 57 -4.45 -12.15 6.32
C GLN A 57 -4.65 -12.92 5.02
N THR A 58 -5.76 -13.63 4.88
CA THR A 58 -6.17 -14.24 3.62
C THR A 58 -6.84 -13.20 2.73
N ILE A 59 -6.32 -13.01 1.51
CA ILE A 59 -6.90 -12.15 0.49
C ILE A 59 -7.26 -12.96 -0.76
N ALA A 60 -8.26 -12.50 -1.50
CA ALA A 60 -8.57 -13.05 -2.82
C ALA A 60 -7.56 -12.53 -3.85
N VAL A 61 -7.17 -13.35 -4.82
CA VAL A 61 -6.29 -12.93 -5.94
C VAL A 61 -6.68 -13.68 -7.22
N ALA A 62 -6.09 -13.27 -8.35
CA ALA A 62 -6.26 -13.92 -9.64
C ALA A 62 -5.50 -15.28 -9.68
N PRO A 63 -6.18 -16.44 -9.80
CA PRO A 63 -5.53 -17.75 -9.83
C PRO A 63 -4.53 -17.93 -10.98
N GLU A 64 -4.75 -17.26 -12.11
CA GLU A 64 -3.86 -17.28 -13.26
C GLU A 64 -2.49 -16.63 -13.00
N ILE A 65 -2.38 -15.78 -11.97
CA ILE A 65 -1.13 -15.14 -11.54
C ILE A 65 -0.51 -15.92 -10.39
N TRP A 66 -1.33 -16.36 -9.43
CA TRP A 66 -0.87 -16.87 -8.13
C TRP A 66 -1.01 -18.38 -7.93
N GLY A 67 -1.63 -19.10 -8.88
CA GLY A 67 -1.89 -20.54 -8.76
C GLY A 67 -3.04 -20.91 -7.82
N ASP A 68 -3.56 -19.96 -7.02
CA ASP A 68 -4.71 -20.11 -6.14
C ASP A 68 -5.58 -18.84 -6.19
N SER A 69 -6.88 -18.98 -5.91
CA SER A 69 -7.84 -17.90 -5.71
C SER A 69 -7.64 -17.11 -4.41
N LYS A 70 -6.86 -17.66 -3.48
CA LYS A 70 -6.56 -17.05 -2.19
C LYS A 70 -5.11 -17.25 -1.79
N ILE A 71 -4.53 -16.21 -1.19
CA ILE A 71 -3.18 -16.25 -0.64
C ILE A 71 -3.17 -15.63 0.76
N VAL A 72 -2.15 -15.95 1.55
CA VAL A 72 -1.90 -15.34 2.85
C VAL A 72 -0.84 -14.26 2.69
N VAL A 73 -1.08 -13.10 3.30
CA VAL A 73 -0.13 -11.98 3.30
C VAL A 73 0.11 -11.44 4.71
N ASP A 74 1.35 -11.00 4.92
CA ASP A 74 1.75 -10.20 6.07
C ASP A 74 2.19 -8.82 5.61
N VAL A 75 1.67 -7.76 6.25
CA VAL A 75 2.12 -6.39 6.04
C VAL A 75 2.92 -5.95 7.26
N THR A 76 4.17 -5.57 7.03
CA THR A 76 5.11 -5.17 8.08
C THR A 76 5.73 -3.81 7.78
N ASP A 77 6.17 -3.13 8.86
CA ASP A 77 6.83 -1.82 8.82
C ASP A 77 6.10 -0.75 7.99
N GLY A 78 4.76 -0.81 7.96
CA GLY A 78 3.95 0.17 7.27
C GLY A 78 4.01 1.53 7.96
N LYS A 79 4.37 2.57 7.20
CA LYS A 79 4.54 3.94 7.69
C LYS A 79 4.10 4.96 6.66
N VAL A 80 3.44 6.02 7.14
CA VAL A 80 3.17 7.24 6.36
C VAL A 80 3.93 8.41 6.99
N LEU A 81 4.83 9.04 6.23
CA LEU A 81 5.66 10.14 6.68
C LEU A 81 5.21 11.44 5.99
N ALA A 82 4.87 12.45 6.79
CA ALA A 82 4.38 13.72 6.26
C ALA A 82 5.52 14.51 5.59
N GLY A 83 5.29 14.99 4.36
CA GLY A 83 6.23 15.86 3.62
C GLY A 83 7.62 15.27 3.35
N ALA A 84 7.80 13.95 3.49
CA ALA A 84 9.11 13.30 3.41
C ALA A 84 9.53 12.88 1.98
N ALA A 85 8.59 12.85 1.03
CA ALA A 85 8.88 12.60 -0.38
C ALA A 85 9.04 13.91 -1.16
N THR A 86 9.70 13.83 -2.31
CA THR A 86 9.78 14.89 -3.30
C THR A 86 9.11 14.41 -4.58
N THR A 87 8.14 15.17 -5.08
CA THR A 87 7.43 14.87 -6.33
C THR A 87 8.35 15.07 -7.54
N PRO A 88 8.01 14.53 -8.72
CA PRO A 88 8.78 14.78 -9.94
C PRO A 88 8.94 16.27 -10.28
N SER A 89 7.93 17.10 -9.97
CA SER A 89 8.01 18.57 -10.10
C SER A 89 8.83 19.28 -9.01
N GLY A 90 9.37 18.55 -8.03
CA GLY A 90 10.27 19.08 -7.00
C GLY A 90 9.57 19.60 -5.73
N MET A 91 8.28 19.32 -5.55
CA MET A 91 7.52 19.75 -4.39
C MET A 91 7.48 18.68 -3.29
N PRO A 92 7.38 19.04 -2.00
CA PRO A 92 7.24 18.05 -0.94
C PRO A 92 5.87 17.35 -0.99
N ALA A 93 5.86 16.04 -0.74
CA ALA A 93 4.66 15.22 -0.62
C ALA A 93 4.78 14.23 0.54
N ASP A 94 3.65 13.73 1.03
CA ASP A 94 3.66 12.64 2.01
C ASP A 94 4.18 11.36 1.36
N SER A 95 5.03 10.61 2.06
CA SER A 95 5.55 9.33 1.59
C SER A 95 4.85 8.17 2.29
N ILE A 96 4.71 7.05 1.60
CA ILE A 96 4.30 5.77 2.18
C ILE A 96 5.36 4.71 1.92
N VAL A 97 5.60 3.83 2.89
CA VAL A 97 6.44 2.63 2.73
C VAL A 97 5.90 1.49 3.57
N PHE A 98 5.95 0.27 3.04
CA PHE A 98 5.64 -0.95 3.77
C PHE A 98 6.27 -2.16 3.05
N PHE A 99 6.28 -3.29 3.75
CA PHE A 99 6.67 -4.57 3.18
C PHE A 99 5.46 -5.50 3.17
N VAL A 100 5.30 -6.24 2.08
CA VAL A 100 4.33 -7.33 1.98
C VAL A 100 5.08 -8.63 1.81
N ASN A 101 4.95 -9.52 2.78
CA ASN A 101 5.33 -10.91 2.61
C ASN A 101 4.13 -11.69 2.05
N VAL A 102 4.38 -12.50 1.04
CA VAL A 102 3.36 -13.32 0.37
C VAL A 102 3.67 -14.80 0.61
N GLN A 103 2.70 -15.51 1.19
CA GLN A 103 2.74 -16.95 1.50
C GLN A 103 3.93 -17.42 2.35
N GLY A 104 4.68 -16.52 3.00
CA GLY A 104 5.90 -16.86 3.73
C GLY A 104 7.17 -16.90 2.87
N ASP A 105 7.05 -16.71 1.56
CA ASP A 105 8.14 -16.93 0.60
C ASP A 105 8.80 -15.60 0.19
N ASP A 106 8.05 -14.75 -0.50
CA ASP A 106 8.58 -13.52 -1.09
C ASP A 106 8.19 -12.27 -0.30
N THR A 107 9.15 -11.36 -0.10
CA THR A 107 8.90 -10.06 0.54
C THR A 107 9.13 -8.91 -0.43
N TYR A 108 8.08 -8.14 -0.68
CA TYR A 108 8.10 -6.98 -1.58
C TYR A 108 8.08 -5.69 -0.79
N LYS A 109 8.99 -4.76 -1.11
CA LYS A 109 8.93 -3.40 -0.61
C LYS A 109 8.07 -2.55 -1.55
N ILE A 110 7.04 -1.93 -1.00
CA ILE A 110 6.19 -0.95 -1.70
C ILE A 110 6.48 0.41 -1.08
N ALA A 111 6.87 1.39 -1.89
CA ALA A 111 7.17 2.73 -1.41
C ALA A 111 6.77 3.79 -2.43
N GLY A 112 6.26 4.94 -2.01
CA GLY A 112 5.88 6.00 -2.93
C GLY A 112 5.40 7.27 -2.24
N PHE A 113 4.62 8.08 -2.94
CA PHE A 113 4.21 9.40 -2.47
C PHE A 113 2.73 9.70 -2.72
N ARG A 114 2.19 10.70 -2.04
CA ARG A 114 0.81 11.15 -2.27
C ARG A 114 0.69 11.77 -3.66
N ARG A 115 -0.22 11.22 -4.46
CA ARG A 115 -0.56 11.74 -5.79
C ARG A 115 -1.04 13.20 -5.68
N THR A 116 -0.49 14.08 -6.51
CA THR A 116 -0.82 15.52 -6.50
C THR A 116 -2.00 15.87 -7.41
N GLY A 117 -2.24 15.06 -8.44
CA GLY A 117 -3.22 15.35 -9.50
C GLY A 117 -2.70 16.28 -10.59
N PHE A 118 -1.43 16.71 -10.53
CA PHE A 118 -0.80 17.46 -11.60
C PHE A 118 -0.19 16.49 -12.62
N PRO A 119 -0.42 16.68 -13.94
CA PRO A 119 0.18 15.83 -14.97
C PRO A 119 1.71 15.78 -14.96
N ALA A 120 2.37 16.78 -14.36
CA ALA A 120 3.82 16.82 -14.23
C ALA A 120 4.39 15.86 -13.17
N ASP A 121 3.53 15.27 -12.32
CA ASP A 121 3.90 14.39 -11.21
C ASP A 121 3.44 12.93 -11.40
N GLU A 122 2.90 12.60 -12.58
CA GLU A 122 2.43 11.25 -12.93
C GLU A 122 3.52 10.40 -13.58
#